data_AF-A0A3B1JVX2-F1
#
_entry.id   AF-A0A3B1JVX2-F1
#
_cell.length_a   1.000
_cell.length_b   1.000
_cell.length_c   1.000
_cell.angle_alpha   90.00
_cell.angle_beta   90.00
_cell.angle_gamma   90.00
#
_symmetry.space_group_name_H-M   'P 1'
#
loop_
_entity.id
_entity.type
_entity.pdbx_description
1 polymer ?
#
loop_
_entity_poly.entity_id
_entity_poly.type
_entity_poly.pdbx_seq_one_letter_code
_entity_poly.pdbx_strand_id
1 'polypeptide(L)'
;LRVKLCPSHCEFISKEIHEFLSFNKQPDILPKLLWESMKAYLRGRCICYSSQKKKKQNAKIEELTEQIKGLEELLRQDPSAANYRNLIKVKFQLNNLLTERESFIISRVKRIYHEQGERKVFDQSFKDKKLPLNMQEKIELWNNLPLSFLGRIETIKMSIMPKLAYYLSMLPPIIPLQYFKRINKMFSTFIWASKQPRIKIDKLFKHHLDGGFNLPNPYWYYLAYQFRHFQDWLRIQIPLFLPVSVDKGSKLTCHTLSRSKPEQ
;
A
#
# COMPACT_ATOMS: atom_id res chain seq x y z
N LEU A 1 1.51 1.48 10.23
CA LEU A 1 0.63 1.09 9.09
C LEU A 1 0.77 -0.41 8.82
N ARG A 2 0.10 -1.27 9.60
CA ARG A 2 -0.04 -2.70 9.27
C ARG A 2 -1.14 -2.82 8.22
N VAL A 3 -0.76 -2.75 6.94
CA VAL A 3 -1.70 -3.06 5.86
C VAL A 3 -1.81 -4.59 5.80
N LYS A 4 -2.78 -5.16 6.51
CA LYS A 4 -3.11 -6.58 6.36
C LYS A 4 -3.66 -6.79 4.95
N LEU A 5 -2.91 -7.53 4.14
CA LEU A 5 -3.48 -8.21 2.98
C LEU A 5 -4.56 -9.17 3.49
N CYS A 6 -5.66 -9.30 2.73
CA CYS A 6 -6.65 -10.32 3.04
C CYS A 6 -5.93 -11.69 3.03
N PRO A 7 -6.16 -12.58 4.00
CA PRO A 7 -5.49 -13.88 4.09
C PRO A 7 -5.51 -14.66 2.77
N SER A 8 -6.65 -14.64 2.06
CA SER A 8 -6.81 -15.28 0.74
C SER A 8 -5.86 -14.74 -0.33
N HIS A 9 -5.51 -13.45 -0.29
CA HIS A 9 -4.53 -12.87 -1.21
C HIS A 9 -3.10 -13.28 -0.86
N CYS A 10 -2.78 -13.42 0.43
CA CYS A 10 -1.48 -13.90 0.87
C CYS A 10 -1.25 -15.36 0.46
N GLU A 11 -2.26 -16.21 0.65
CA GLU A 11 -2.23 -17.61 0.23
C GLU A 11 -2.02 -17.73 -1.28
N PHE A 12 -2.77 -16.95 -2.07
CA PHE A 12 -2.59 -16.90 -3.52
C PHE A 12 -1.17 -16.49 -3.91
N ILE A 13 -0.65 -15.36 -3.42
CA ILE A 13 0.71 -14.93 -3.76
C ILE A 13 1.74 -15.98 -3.34
N SER A 14 1.63 -16.53 -2.13
CA SER A 14 2.58 -17.52 -1.63
C SER A 14 2.61 -18.74 -2.53
N LYS A 15 1.44 -19.26 -2.93
CA LYS A 15 1.33 -20.37 -3.87
C LYS A 15 2.03 -20.08 -5.19
N GLU A 16 1.74 -18.91 -5.79
CA GLU A 16 2.30 -18.52 -7.10
C GLU A 16 3.82 -18.28 -7.03
N ILE A 17 4.34 -17.77 -5.91
CA ILE A 17 5.78 -17.65 -5.67
C ILE A 17 6.42 -19.05 -5.61
N HIS A 18 5.83 -19.98 -4.85
CA HIS A 18 6.36 -21.34 -4.75
C HIS A 18 6.34 -22.05 -6.10
N GLU A 19 5.26 -21.92 -6.86
CA GLU A 19 5.13 -22.47 -8.20
C GLU A 19 6.21 -21.88 -9.12
N PHE A 20 6.35 -20.56 -9.18
CA PHE A 20 7.39 -19.92 -10.00
C PHE A 20 8.80 -20.39 -9.64
N LEU A 21 9.13 -20.39 -8.35
CA LEU A 21 10.47 -20.79 -7.88
C LEU A 21 10.76 -22.26 -8.14
N SER A 22 9.76 -23.14 -8.08
CA SER A 22 9.94 -24.57 -8.35
C SER A 22 10.42 -24.86 -9.77
N PHE A 23 9.98 -24.07 -10.74
CA PHE A 23 10.38 -24.21 -12.14
C PHE A 23 11.63 -23.40 -12.51
N ASN A 24 11.78 -22.21 -11.93
CA ASN A 24 12.74 -21.22 -12.42
C ASN A 24 14.00 -21.08 -11.54
N LYS A 25 14.07 -21.71 -10.36
CA LYS A 25 15.25 -21.62 -9.51
C LYS A 25 16.30 -22.65 -9.93
N GLN A 26 17.23 -22.23 -10.79
CA GLN A 26 18.40 -23.01 -11.19
C GLN A 26 19.68 -22.37 -10.63
N PRO A 27 20.76 -23.16 -10.36
CA PRO A 27 22.00 -22.65 -9.79
C PRO A 27 22.70 -21.60 -10.66
N ASP A 28 22.49 -21.66 -11.98
CA ASP A 28 23.18 -20.82 -12.97
C ASP A 28 22.48 -19.48 -13.23
N ILE A 29 21.28 -19.26 -12.67
CA ILE A 29 20.48 -18.06 -12.94
C ILE A 29 20.89 -16.93 -11.99
N LEU A 30 21.20 -15.78 -12.58
CA LEU A 30 21.49 -14.56 -11.82
C LEU A 30 20.29 -14.21 -10.91
N PRO A 31 20.48 -14.03 -9.59
CA PRO A 31 19.39 -13.74 -8.65
C PRO A 31 18.57 -12.49 -9.03
N LYS A 32 19.22 -11.51 -9.67
CA LYS A 32 18.56 -10.31 -10.18
C LYS A 32 17.59 -10.64 -11.32
N LEU A 33 17.99 -11.48 -12.28
CA LEU A 33 17.12 -11.91 -13.38
C LEU A 33 15.94 -12.73 -12.86
N LEU A 34 16.20 -13.67 -11.94
CA LEU A 34 15.16 -14.46 -11.30
C LEU A 34 14.11 -13.57 -10.60
N TRP A 35 14.57 -12.55 -9.88
CA TRP A 35 13.71 -11.57 -9.22
C TRP A 35 12.88 -10.74 -10.20
N GLU A 36 13.48 -10.18 -11.24
CA GLU A 36 12.75 -9.39 -12.25
C GLU A 36 11.69 -10.24 -12.98
N SER A 37 12.06 -11.46 -13.38
CA SER A 37 11.14 -12.41 -14.03
C SER A 37 10.00 -12.81 -13.10
N MET A 38 10.29 -13.08 -11.82
CA MET A 38 9.26 -13.41 -10.84
C MET A 38 8.27 -12.25 -10.65
N LYS A 39 8.75 -11.00 -10.57
CA LYS A 39 7.88 -9.83 -10.46
C LYS A 39 6.94 -9.70 -11.66
N ALA A 40 7.45 -9.91 -12.88
CA ALA A 40 6.65 -9.84 -14.10
C ALA A 40 5.59 -10.96 -14.15
N TYR A 41 5.97 -12.18 -13.79
CA TYR A 41 5.07 -13.31 -13.66
C TYR A 41 3.96 -13.03 -12.64
N LEU A 42 4.33 -12.67 -11.41
CA LEU A 42 3.38 -12.38 -10.35
C LEU A 42 2.44 -11.23 -10.71
N ARG A 43 2.92 -10.21 -11.43
CA ARG A 43 2.06 -9.14 -11.96
C ARG A 43 0.96 -9.71 -12.86
N GLY A 44 1.31 -10.58 -13.81
CA GLY A 44 0.35 -11.23 -14.71
C GLY A 44 -0.68 -12.07 -13.94
N ARG A 45 -0.21 -12.86 -12.98
CA ARG A 45 -1.07 -13.70 -12.12
C ARG A 45 -2.01 -12.87 -11.25
N CYS A 46 -1.52 -11.78 -10.66
CA CYS A 46 -2.34 -10.83 -9.89
C CYS A 46 -3.44 -10.21 -10.76
N ILE A 47 -3.11 -9.75 -11.98
CA ILE A 47 -4.09 -9.16 -12.91
C ILE A 47 -5.17 -10.18 -13.27
N CYS A 48 -4.78 -11.42 -13.56
CA CYS A 48 -5.72 -12.52 -13.85
C CYS A 48 -6.65 -12.79 -12.67
N TYR A 49 -6.09 -12.93 -11.47
CA TYR A 49 -6.85 -13.16 -10.23
C TYR A 49 -7.86 -12.03 -9.97
N SER A 50 -7.45 -10.77 -10.10
CA SER A 50 -8.35 -9.63 -9.91
C SER A 50 -9.46 -9.58 -10.95
N SER A 51 -9.15 -9.91 -12.22
CA SER A 51 -10.15 -10.00 -13.30
C SER A 51 -11.19 -11.08 -12.99
N GLN A 52 -10.76 -12.28 -12.59
CA GLN A 52 -11.66 -13.36 -12.23
C GLN A 52 -12.53 -13.03 -11.01
N LYS A 53 -11.94 -12.40 -9.99
CA LYS A 53 -12.68 -11.93 -8.81
C LYS A 53 -13.73 -10.87 -9.18
N LYS A 54 -13.39 -9.92 -10.05
CA LYS A 54 -14.32 -8.92 -10.59
C LYS A 54 -15.49 -9.59 -11.32
N LYS A 55 -15.20 -10.57 -12.19
CA LYS A 55 -16.24 -11.32 -12.92
C LYS A 55 -17.20 -12.02 -11.96
N LYS A 56 -16.68 -12.70 -10.93
CA LYS A 56 -17.50 -13.34 -9.87
C LYS A 56 -18.36 -12.33 -9.11
N GLN A 57 -17.80 -11.18 -8.74
CA GLN A 57 -18.55 -10.13 -8.04
C GLN A 57 -19.63 -9.48 -8.92
N ASN A 58 -19.39 -9.27 -10.22
CA ASN A 58 -20.39 -8.73 -11.13
C ASN A 58 -21.54 -9.70 -11.34
N ALA A 59 -21.25 -10.99 -11.56
CA ALA A 59 -22.28 -12.02 -11.67
C ALA A 59 -23.17 -12.07 -10.42
N LYS A 60 -22.58 -11.91 -9.22
CA LYS A 60 -23.36 -11.86 -7.98
C LYS A 60 -24.26 -10.62 -7.89
N ILE A 61 -23.82 -9.47 -8.40
CA ILE A 61 -24.63 -8.25 -8.42
C ILE A 61 -25.80 -8.39 -9.39
N GLU A 62 -25.55 -8.93 -10.58
CA GLU A 62 -26.58 -9.22 -11.58
C GLU A 62 -27.63 -10.18 -10.99
N GLU A 63 -27.19 -11.29 -10.38
CA GLU A 63 -28.07 -12.26 -9.70
C GLU A 63 -28.93 -11.60 -8.60
N LEU A 64 -28.33 -10.78 -7.72
CA LEU A 64 -29.07 -10.11 -6.65
C LEU A 64 -30.05 -9.07 -7.21
N THR A 65 -29.70 -8.40 -8.30
CA THR A 65 -30.57 -7.41 -8.95
C THR A 65 -31.76 -8.06 -9.63
N GLU A 66 -31.56 -9.22 -10.28
CA GLU A 66 -32.65 -10.03 -10.82
C GLU A 66 -33.56 -10.57 -9.70
N GLN A 67 -32.99 -11.04 -8.58
CA GLN A 67 -33.77 -11.47 -7.41
C GLN A 67 -34.62 -10.33 -6.83
N ILE A 68 -34.09 -9.11 -6.77
CA ILE A 68 -34.85 -7.93 -6.33
C ILE A 68 -36.02 -7.65 -7.27
N LYS A 69 -35.78 -7.63 -8.59
CA LYS A 69 -36.84 -7.42 -9.58
C LYS A 69 -37.96 -8.45 -9.46
N GLY A 70 -37.60 -9.73 -9.39
CA GLY A 70 -38.57 -10.81 -9.24
C GLY A 70 -39.38 -10.71 -7.93
N LEU A 71 -38.72 -10.38 -6.81
CA LEU A 71 -39.41 -10.20 -5.52
C LEU A 71 -40.32 -8.96 -5.51
N GLU A 72 -39.94 -7.87 -6.18
CA GLU A 72 -40.79 -6.68 -6.32
C GLU A 72 -42.02 -6.96 -7.18
N GLU A 73 -41.89 -7.79 -8.21
CA GLU A 73 -42.99 -8.22 -9.07
C GLU A 73 -43.94 -9.19 -8.34
N LEU A 74 -43.39 -10.13 -7.56
CA LEU A 74 -44.17 -11.00 -6.68
C LEU A 74 -44.92 -10.21 -5.61
N LEU A 75 -44.30 -9.17 -5.02
CA LEU A 75 -44.97 -8.30 -4.04
C LEU A 75 -46.08 -7.44 -4.65
N ARG A 76 -45.99 -7.12 -5.95
CA ARG A 76 -47.07 -6.43 -6.68
C ARG A 76 -48.29 -7.33 -6.85
N GLN A 77 -48.11 -8.65 -6.90
CA GLN A 77 -49.18 -9.65 -7.04
C GLN A 77 -49.71 -10.14 -5.69
N ASP A 78 -48.82 -10.45 -4.74
CA ASP A 78 -49.13 -10.94 -3.40
C ASP A 78 -48.33 -10.19 -2.31
N PRO A 79 -48.96 -9.24 -1.59
CA PRO A 79 -48.34 -8.49 -0.49
C PRO A 79 -48.12 -9.35 0.78
N SER A 80 -47.22 -10.33 0.71
CA SER A 80 -46.85 -11.17 1.85
C SER A 80 -45.68 -10.60 2.67
N ALA A 81 -45.81 -10.62 4.00
CA ALA A 81 -44.77 -10.17 4.93
C ALA A 81 -43.46 -11.00 4.80
N ALA A 82 -43.55 -12.27 4.38
CA ALA A 82 -42.39 -13.11 4.13
C ALA A 82 -41.59 -12.63 2.90
N ASN A 83 -42.28 -12.28 1.83
CA ASN A 83 -41.67 -11.75 0.60
C ASN A 83 -40.97 -10.42 0.85
N TYR A 84 -41.55 -9.55 1.68
CA TYR A 84 -40.94 -8.28 2.08
C TYR A 84 -39.65 -8.46 2.90
N ARG A 85 -39.63 -9.42 3.85
CA ARG A 85 -38.41 -9.75 4.61
C ARG A 85 -37.29 -10.27 3.71
N ASN A 86 -37.63 -11.11 2.74
CA ASN A 86 -36.67 -11.60 1.75
C ASN A 86 -36.12 -10.46 0.87
N LEU A 87 -36.97 -9.53 0.43
CA LEU A 87 -36.55 -8.36 -0.34
C LEU A 87 -35.54 -7.50 0.44
N ILE A 88 -35.81 -7.20 1.71
CA ILE A 88 -34.87 -6.45 2.57
C ILE A 88 -33.53 -7.18 2.68
N LYS A 89 -33.56 -8.50 2.87
CA LYS A 89 -32.34 -9.31 2.99
C LYS A 89 -31.49 -9.26 1.73
N VAL A 90 -32.09 -9.40 0.55
CA VAL A 90 -31.38 -9.34 -0.74
C VAL A 90 -30.86 -7.92 -1.02
N LYS A 91 -31.66 -6.88 -0.73
CA LYS A 91 -31.21 -5.48 -0.82
C LYS A 91 -30.03 -5.17 0.11
N PHE A 92 -30.05 -5.71 1.33
CA PHE A 92 -28.94 -5.58 2.27
C PHE A 92 -27.67 -6.27 1.76
N GLN A 93 -27.78 -7.48 1.21
CA GLN A 93 -26.65 -8.18 0.60
C GLN A 93 -26.04 -7.39 -0.57
N LEU A 94 -26.87 -6.80 -1.43
CA LEU A 94 -26.41 -5.95 -2.52
C LEU A 94 -25.71 -4.68 -2.00
N ASN A 95 -26.30 -3.99 -1.03
CA ASN A 95 -25.72 -2.79 -0.43
C ASN A 95 -24.34 -3.07 0.18
N ASN A 96 -24.18 -4.17 0.91
CA ASN A 96 -22.87 -4.54 1.45
C ASN A 96 -21.79 -4.70 0.37
N LEU A 97 -22.13 -5.32 -0.77
CA LEU A 97 -21.21 -5.48 -1.91
C LEU A 97 -20.87 -4.13 -2.56
N LEU A 98 -21.84 -3.22 -2.67
CA LEU A 98 -21.63 -1.88 -3.22
C LEU A 98 -20.79 -1.01 -2.28
N THR A 99 -21.07 -1.03 -0.97
CA THR A 99 -20.29 -0.30 0.04
C THR A 99 -18.85 -0.79 0.10
N GLU A 100 -18.58 -2.10 -0.07
CA GLU A 100 -17.21 -2.63 -0.18
C GLU A 100 -16.48 -2.03 -1.40
N ARG A 101 -17.18 -1.90 -2.54
CA ARG A 101 -16.62 -1.27 -3.76
C ARG A 101 -16.37 0.22 -3.59
N GLU A 102 -17.31 0.95 -3.01
CA GLU A 102 -17.18 2.39 -2.74
C GLU A 102 -16.00 2.66 -1.81
N SER A 103 -15.91 1.91 -0.71
CA SER A 103 -14.80 1.98 0.24
C SER A 103 -13.45 1.73 -0.43
N PHE A 104 -13.41 0.78 -1.36
CA PHE A 104 -12.22 0.48 -2.16
C PHE A 104 -11.85 1.64 -3.10
N ILE A 105 -12.80 2.19 -3.86
CA ILE A 105 -12.58 3.30 -4.79
C ILE A 105 -12.10 4.55 -4.03
N ILE A 106 -12.77 4.91 -2.93
CA ILE A 106 -12.40 6.05 -2.08
C ILE A 106 -10.96 5.88 -1.56
N SER A 107 -10.62 4.69 -1.09
CA SER A 107 -9.27 4.38 -0.59
C SER A 107 -8.21 4.53 -1.68
N ARG A 108 -8.52 4.09 -2.92
CA ARG A 108 -7.63 4.22 -4.08
C ARG A 108 -7.43 5.67 -4.49
N VAL A 109 -8.51 6.44 -4.58
CA VAL A 109 -8.47 7.86 -4.97
C VAL A 109 -7.63 8.64 -3.97
N LYS A 110 -7.88 8.50 -2.66
CA LYS A 110 -7.07 9.13 -1.60
C LYS A 110 -5.58 8.80 -1.76
N ARG A 111 -5.25 7.55 -2.05
CA ARG A 111 -3.88 7.10 -2.27
C ARG A 111 -3.23 7.76 -3.49
N ILE A 112 -3.92 7.82 -4.63
CA ILE A 112 -3.42 8.47 -5.85
C ILE A 112 -3.13 9.95 -5.59
N TYR A 113 -4.03 10.66 -4.90
CA TYR A 113 -3.81 12.06 -4.53
C TYR A 113 -2.57 12.23 -3.64
N HIS A 114 -2.42 11.40 -2.59
CA HIS A 114 -1.22 11.43 -1.74
C HIS A 114 0.07 11.07 -2.49
N GLU A 115 -0.01 10.13 -3.42
CA GLU A 115 1.15 9.68 -4.19
C GLU A 115 1.56 10.68 -5.29
N GLN A 116 0.62 11.39 -5.91
CA GLN A 116 0.91 12.31 -7.03
C GLN A 116 1.19 13.74 -6.58
N GLY A 117 0.65 14.19 -5.44
CA GLY A 117 0.75 15.58 -5.00
C GLY A 117 2.18 16.06 -4.71
N GLU A 118 3.02 15.24 -4.09
CA GLU A 118 4.37 15.64 -3.67
C GLU A 118 5.52 15.05 -4.50
N ARG A 119 5.23 14.10 -5.43
CA ARG A 119 6.27 13.41 -6.21
C ARG A 119 7.17 14.36 -7.00
N LYS A 120 6.63 15.43 -7.58
CA LYS A 120 7.41 16.39 -8.38
C LYS A 120 8.44 17.17 -7.54
N VAL A 121 8.07 17.56 -6.32
CA VAL A 121 8.95 18.27 -5.38
C VAL A 121 10.02 17.31 -4.82
N PHE A 122 9.63 16.05 -4.62
CA PHE A 122 10.50 15.03 -4.06
C PHE A 122 11.51 14.45 -5.05
N ASP A 123 11.13 14.23 -6.31
CA ASP A 123 12.05 13.80 -7.38
C ASP A 123 13.19 14.80 -7.57
N GLN A 124 12.89 16.10 -7.49
CA GLN A 124 13.91 17.15 -7.57
C GLN A 124 14.86 17.10 -6.37
N SER A 125 14.32 16.98 -5.15
CA SER A 125 15.10 16.89 -3.91
C SER A 125 16.00 15.64 -3.85
N PHE A 126 15.56 14.53 -4.44
CA PHE A 126 16.33 13.28 -4.50
C PHE A 126 17.41 13.30 -5.57
N LYS A 127 17.15 13.91 -6.74
CA LYS A 127 18.14 14.16 -7.80
C LYS A 127 19.32 14.98 -7.30
N ASP A 128 19.07 15.92 -6.40
CA ASP A 128 20.09 16.76 -5.78
C ASP A 128 20.97 16.03 -4.74
N LYS A 129 20.79 14.70 -4.55
CA LYS A 129 21.53 13.84 -3.60
C LYS A 129 21.51 14.33 -2.15
N LYS A 130 20.63 15.28 -1.83
CA LYS A 130 20.39 15.74 -0.48
C LYS A 130 19.60 14.65 0.22
N LEU A 131 20.17 14.07 1.28
CA LEU A 131 19.31 13.52 2.32
C LEU A 131 18.31 14.62 2.69
N PRO A 132 17.09 14.32 3.13
CA PRO A 132 16.22 15.35 3.69
C PRO A 132 17.05 16.09 4.76
N LEU A 133 17.45 17.34 4.49
CA LEU A 133 18.45 18.08 5.29
C LEU A 133 18.11 18.02 6.79
N ASN A 134 16.82 18.10 7.05
CA ASN A 134 16.18 18.06 8.37
C ASN A 134 16.43 16.77 9.18
N MET A 135 16.98 15.69 8.61
CA MET A 135 17.32 14.47 9.34
C MET A 135 18.72 14.54 9.96
N GLN A 136 19.68 15.15 9.26
CA GLN A 136 21.06 15.27 9.75
C GLN A 136 21.13 16.23 10.94
N GLU A 137 20.50 17.41 10.80
CA GLU A 137 20.40 18.42 11.86
C GLU A 137 19.75 17.85 13.13
N LYS A 138 18.68 17.04 13.00
CA LYS A 138 18.04 16.42 14.16
C LYS A 138 18.91 15.37 14.84
N ILE A 139 19.66 14.59 14.08
CA ILE A 139 20.60 13.62 14.63
C ILE A 139 21.72 14.33 15.39
N GLU A 140 22.21 15.46 14.88
CA GLU A 140 23.20 16.30 15.56
C GLU A 140 22.64 16.88 16.86
N LEU A 141 21.41 17.41 16.86
CA LEU A 141 20.75 17.88 18.07
C LEU A 141 20.62 16.78 19.15
N TRP A 142 20.24 15.56 18.76
CA TRP A 142 20.11 14.45 19.72
C TRP A 142 21.43 13.83 20.14
N ASN A 143 22.51 14.04 19.38
CA ASN A 143 23.83 13.59 19.79
C ASN A 143 24.29 14.28 21.08
N ASN A 144 23.85 15.52 21.29
CA ASN A 144 24.15 16.31 22.48
C ASN A 144 23.36 15.87 23.72
N LEU A 145 22.33 15.03 23.56
CA LEU A 145 21.57 14.50 24.68
C LEU A 145 22.31 13.30 25.32
N PRO A 146 22.30 13.18 26.65
CA PRO A 146 22.89 12.05 27.37
C PRO A 146 22.01 10.80 27.27
N LEU A 147 21.82 10.29 26.05
CA LEU A 147 21.01 9.10 25.78
C LEU A 147 21.85 7.83 25.90
N SER A 148 21.27 6.81 26.53
CA SER A 148 21.83 5.45 26.54
C SER A 148 21.82 4.83 25.14
N PHE A 149 22.60 3.75 24.95
CA PHE A 149 22.63 2.99 23.71
C PHE A 149 21.22 2.57 23.23
N LEU A 150 20.42 2.02 24.15
CA LEU A 150 19.02 1.64 23.87
C LEU A 150 18.15 2.87 23.61
N GLY A 151 18.32 3.95 24.37
CA GLY A 151 17.61 5.22 24.15
C GLY A 151 17.83 5.80 22.76
N ARG A 152 19.05 5.68 22.22
CA ARG A 152 19.39 6.09 20.84
C ARG A 152 18.67 5.21 19.80
N ILE A 153 18.61 3.90 20.01
CA ILE A 153 17.86 2.98 19.11
C ILE A 153 16.36 3.31 19.11
N GLU A 154 15.77 3.54 20.28
CA GLU A 154 14.36 3.92 20.38
C GLU A 154 14.09 5.31 19.78
N THR A 155 15.01 6.25 19.93
CA THR A 155 14.91 7.57 19.29
C THR A 155 14.89 7.46 17.76
N ILE A 156 15.70 6.56 17.18
CA ILE A 156 15.66 6.27 15.73
C ILE A 156 14.27 5.75 15.35
N LYS A 157 13.75 4.75 16.09
CA LYS A 157 12.43 4.14 15.83
C LYS A 157 11.30 5.16 15.90
N MET A 158 11.34 6.03 16.89
CA MET A 158 10.24 6.95 17.18
C MET A 158 10.27 8.21 16.34
N SER A 159 11.46 8.72 16.00
CA SER A 159 11.59 10.05 15.38
C SER A 159 12.07 10.02 13.94
N ILE A 160 13.04 9.16 13.64
CA ILE A 160 13.63 9.09 12.29
C ILE A 160 12.82 8.19 11.38
N MET A 161 12.42 7.02 11.87
CA MET A 161 11.72 6.03 11.06
C MET A 161 10.38 6.50 10.51
N PRO A 162 9.52 7.25 11.22
CA PRO A 162 8.27 7.75 10.63
C PRO A 162 8.50 8.70 9.46
N LYS A 163 9.55 9.55 9.55
CA LYS A 163 9.93 10.46 8.47
C LYS A 163 10.55 9.72 7.31
N LEU A 164 11.47 8.80 7.59
CA LEU A 164 12.09 7.98 6.57
C LEU A 164 11.04 7.13 5.84
N ALA A 165 10.09 6.55 6.56
CA ALA A 165 8.93 5.84 6.03
C ALA A 165 8.10 6.71 5.07
N TYR A 166 7.84 7.96 5.43
CA TYR A 166 7.16 8.92 4.57
C TYR A 166 7.89 9.09 3.23
N TYR A 167 9.19 9.38 3.29
CA TYR A 167 10.02 9.55 2.09
C TYR A 167 10.10 8.28 1.26
N LEU A 168 10.37 7.12 1.87
CA LEU A 168 10.40 5.82 1.19
C LEU A 168 9.07 5.45 0.53
N SER A 169 7.94 5.99 1.02
CA SER A 169 6.63 5.79 0.43
C SER A 169 6.33 6.68 -0.78
N MET A 170 7.07 7.77 -0.95
CA MET A 170 6.90 8.74 -2.04
C MET A 170 7.95 8.61 -3.16
N LEU A 171 9.05 7.90 -2.88
CA LEU A 171 10.21 7.79 -3.76
C LEU A 171 9.96 6.91 -5.00
N PRO A 172 10.73 7.12 -6.09
CA PRO A 172 10.67 6.30 -7.28
C PRO A 172 10.96 4.82 -6.99
N PRO A 173 10.53 3.92 -7.90
CA PRO A 173 10.59 2.48 -7.69
C PRO A 173 12.00 1.90 -7.58
N ILE A 174 13.06 2.66 -7.88
CA ILE A 174 14.45 2.18 -7.86
C ILE A 174 15.32 3.17 -7.09
N ILE A 175 15.69 2.82 -5.85
CA ILE A 175 16.65 3.55 -5.02
C ILE A 175 17.98 2.79 -5.02
N PRO A 176 19.13 3.42 -5.30
CA PRO A 176 20.44 2.77 -5.24
C PRO A 176 20.79 2.28 -3.83
N LEU A 177 21.44 1.12 -3.71
CA LEU A 177 21.88 0.55 -2.42
C LEU A 177 22.83 1.48 -1.63
N GLN A 178 23.58 2.35 -2.33
CA GLN A 178 24.47 3.34 -1.71
C GLN A 178 23.73 4.31 -0.79
N TYR A 179 22.48 4.65 -1.12
CA TYR A 179 21.63 5.50 -0.29
C TYR A 179 21.36 4.87 1.06
N PHE A 180 20.97 3.59 1.08
CA PHE A 180 20.71 2.84 2.31
C PHE A 180 21.99 2.62 3.13
N LYS A 181 23.14 2.42 2.47
CA LYS A 181 24.44 2.37 3.15
C LYS A 181 24.77 3.69 3.87
N ARG A 182 24.47 4.84 3.26
CA ARG A 182 24.66 6.16 3.90
C ARG A 182 23.78 6.34 5.13
N ILE A 183 22.51 5.95 5.06
CA ILE A 183 21.59 5.99 6.22
C ILE A 183 22.06 5.05 7.33
N ASN A 184 22.43 3.81 6.98
CA ASN A 184 22.93 2.84 7.95
C ASN A 184 24.21 3.33 8.64
N LYS A 185 25.10 4.03 7.90
CA LYS A 185 26.28 4.68 8.48
C LYS A 185 25.87 5.76 9.49
N MET A 186 24.90 6.61 9.16
CA MET A 186 24.39 7.63 10.08
C MET A 186 23.76 7.03 11.35
N PHE A 187 22.95 5.98 11.20
CA PHE A 187 22.39 5.26 12.35
C PHE A 187 23.49 4.68 13.24
N SER A 188 24.50 4.05 12.63
CA SER A 188 25.65 3.53 13.36
C SER A 188 26.38 4.65 14.12
N THR A 189 26.71 5.76 13.47
CA THR A 189 27.38 6.90 14.13
C THR A 189 26.55 7.44 15.29
N PHE A 190 25.23 7.60 15.12
CA PHE A 190 24.34 8.07 16.17
C PHE A 190 24.27 7.09 17.35
N ILE A 191 24.04 5.80 17.10
CA ILE A 191 23.90 4.78 18.14
C ILE A 191 25.16 4.68 19.01
N TRP A 192 26.34 4.75 18.38
CA TRP A 192 27.62 4.64 19.07
C TRP A 192 28.19 5.97 19.54
N ALA A 193 27.44 7.07 19.46
CA ALA A 193 27.88 8.41 19.84
C ALA A 193 29.24 8.79 19.20
N SER A 194 29.34 8.55 17.89
CA SER A 194 30.56 8.75 17.09
C SER A 194 31.77 7.89 17.50
N LYS A 195 31.58 6.90 18.38
CA LYS A 195 32.60 5.90 18.73
C LYS A 195 32.55 4.70 17.76
N GLN A 196 33.55 3.83 17.86
CA GLN A 196 33.59 2.62 17.04
C GLN A 196 32.43 1.65 17.38
N PRO A 197 31.74 1.11 16.37
CA PRO A 197 30.70 0.10 16.56
C PRO A 197 31.24 -1.19 17.17
N ARG A 198 30.73 -1.58 18.34
CA ARG A 198 31.09 -2.87 18.95
C ARG A 198 30.35 -4.05 18.35
N ILE A 199 29.17 -3.79 17.77
CA ILE A 199 28.30 -4.81 17.17
C ILE A 199 28.01 -4.41 15.73
N LYS A 200 28.11 -5.39 14.81
CA LYS A 200 27.72 -5.20 13.41
C LYS A 200 26.25 -4.79 13.33
N ILE A 201 25.94 -3.78 12.50
CA ILE A 201 24.58 -3.25 12.37
C ILE A 201 23.55 -4.31 11.97
N ASP A 202 23.95 -5.30 11.17
CA ASP A 202 23.10 -6.41 10.74
C ASP A 202 22.58 -7.25 11.93
N LYS A 203 23.36 -7.38 13.01
CA LYS A 203 22.91 -8.03 14.24
C LYS A 203 21.91 -7.17 15.00
N LEU A 204 22.01 -5.84 14.92
CA LEU A 204 21.09 -4.92 15.58
C LEU A 204 19.68 -4.99 14.96
N PHE A 205 19.58 -5.29 13.65
CA PHE A 205 18.30 -5.41 12.95
C PHE A 205 17.47 -6.64 13.37
N LYS A 206 18.10 -7.66 13.95
CA LYS A 206 17.41 -8.88 14.36
C LYS A 206 16.40 -8.63 15.49
N HIS A 207 15.46 -9.55 15.62
CA HIS A 207 14.47 -9.48 16.68
C HIS A 207 15.09 -9.72 18.06
N HIS A 208 14.46 -9.21 19.14
CA HIS A 208 14.98 -9.40 20.50
C HIS A 208 15.10 -10.88 20.88
N LEU A 209 14.17 -11.71 20.40
CA LEU A 209 14.19 -13.17 20.59
C LEU A 209 15.41 -13.82 19.93
N ASP A 210 15.94 -13.23 18.86
CA ASP A 210 17.11 -13.74 18.12
C ASP A 210 18.43 -13.12 18.62
N GLY A 211 18.42 -12.47 19.80
CA GLY A 211 19.56 -11.76 20.37
C GLY A 211 19.89 -10.42 19.68
N GLY A 212 18.93 -9.84 18.96
CA GLY A 212 19.04 -8.52 18.34
C GLY A 212 18.41 -7.39 19.15
N PHE A 213 18.37 -6.19 18.57
CA PHE A 213 17.83 -4.98 19.22
C PHE A 213 16.61 -4.39 18.50
N ASN A 214 16.04 -5.13 17.53
CA ASN A 214 14.89 -4.68 16.75
C ASN A 214 15.13 -3.35 16.01
N LEU A 215 16.38 -3.02 15.65
CA LEU A 215 16.66 -1.79 14.90
C LEU A 215 15.96 -1.88 13.52
N PRO A 216 15.20 -0.87 13.09
CA PRO A 216 14.54 -0.93 11.79
C PRO A 216 15.54 -0.86 10.63
N ASN A 217 15.47 -1.78 9.69
CA ASN A 217 16.30 -1.77 8.48
C ASN A 217 15.65 -0.90 7.38
N PRO A 218 16.23 0.26 7.02
CA PRO A 218 15.68 1.15 5.99
C PRO A 218 15.38 0.48 4.64
N TYR A 219 16.23 -0.47 4.24
CA TYR A 219 16.09 -1.17 2.97
C TYR A 219 14.91 -2.14 2.97
N TRP A 220 14.69 -2.87 4.07
CA TRP A 220 13.52 -3.74 4.20
C TRP A 220 12.22 -2.94 4.25
N TYR A 221 12.23 -1.78 4.90
CA TYR A 221 11.09 -0.85 4.84
C TYR A 221 10.84 -0.40 3.41
N TYR A 222 11.86 0.02 2.67
CA TYR A 222 11.73 0.37 1.25
C TYR A 222 11.13 -0.78 0.43
N LEU A 223 11.66 -2.00 0.54
CA LEU A 223 11.11 -3.17 -0.14
C LEU A 223 9.63 -3.36 0.21
N ALA A 224 9.27 -3.28 1.49
CA ALA A 224 7.89 -3.38 1.95
C ALA A 224 6.98 -2.28 1.35
N TYR A 225 7.49 -1.05 1.22
CA TYR A 225 6.76 0.04 0.53
C TYR A 225 6.61 -0.24 -0.96
N GLN A 226 7.62 -0.79 -1.64
CA GLN A 226 7.51 -1.17 -3.06
C GLN A 226 6.49 -2.29 -3.27
N PHE A 227 6.40 -3.25 -2.34
CA PHE A 227 5.35 -4.27 -2.36
C PHE A 227 3.93 -3.71 -2.17
N ARG A 228 3.75 -2.47 -1.70
CA ARG A 228 2.44 -1.80 -1.68
C ARG A 228 1.86 -1.65 -3.09
N HIS A 229 2.69 -1.54 -4.12
CA HIS A 229 2.24 -1.50 -5.52
C HIS A 229 1.73 -2.87 -6.01
N PHE A 230 2.29 -3.98 -5.50
CA PHE A 230 1.73 -5.32 -5.75
C PHE A 230 0.33 -5.47 -5.15
N GLN A 231 0.05 -4.80 -4.03
CA GLN A 231 -1.30 -4.78 -3.46
C GLN A 231 -2.29 -4.08 -4.40
N ASP A 232 -1.86 -3.05 -5.14
CA ASP A 232 -2.70 -2.45 -6.18
C ASP A 232 -3.04 -3.50 -7.22
N TRP A 233 -2.07 -4.31 -7.65
CA TRP A 233 -2.25 -5.33 -8.68
C TRP A 233 -3.27 -6.39 -8.32
N LEU A 234 -3.24 -6.89 -7.08
CA LEU A 234 -4.25 -7.82 -6.55
C LEU A 234 -5.62 -7.18 -6.34
N ARG A 235 -5.66 -5.86 -6.29
CA ARG A 235 -6.87 -5.06 -6.13
C ARG A 235 -7.23 -4.31 -7.42
N ILE A 236 -6.63 -4.63 -8.58
CA ILE A 236 -6.96 -3.99 -9.85
C ILE A 236 -8.41 -4.36 -10.20
N GLN A 237 -9.35 -3.54 -9.76
CA GLN A 237 -10.54 -3.25 -10.55
C GLN A 237 -10.15 -2.09 -11.46
N ILE A 238 -9.87 -2.41 -12.72
CA ILE A 238 -9.75 -1.40 -13.76
C ILE A 238 -11.11 -0.70 -13.83
N PRO A 239 -11.19 0.64 -13.72
CA PRO A 239 -12.26 1.33 -14.40
C PRO A 239 -11.91 1.15 -15.88
N LEU A 240 -12.54 0.15 -16.54
CA LEU A 240 -12.88 0.42 -17.92
C LEU A 240 -13.72 1.67 -17.76
N PHE A 241 -13.31 2.77 -18.42
CA PHE A 241 -14.15 3.93 -18.66
C PHE A 241 -15.60 3.53 -18.44
N LEU A 242 -16.23 3.97 -17.35
CA LEU A 242 -17.67 3.98 -17.38
C LEU A 242 -17.93 4.97 -18.51
N PRO A 243 -18.52 4.57 -19.66
CA PRO A 243 -19.45 5.51 -20.23
C PRO A 243 -20.41 5.76 -19.07
N VAL A 244 -20.37 6.97 -18.53
CA VAL A 244 -21.54 7.50 -17.87
C VAL A 244 -22.60 7.33 -18.96
N SER A 245 -23.44 6.31 -18.84
CA SER A 245 -24.71 6.31 -19.52
C SER A 245 -25.41 7.52 -18.93
N VAL A 246 -25.20 8.66 -19.60
CA VAL A 246 -25.88 9.90 -19.33
C VAL A 246 -27.32 9.59 -19.68
N ASP A 247 -28.10 9.20 -18.68
CA ASP A 247 -29.53 9.37 -18.77
C ASP A 247 -29.75 10.84 -19.11
N LYS A 248 -30.33 11.05 -20.29
CA LYS A 248 -30.63 12.34 -20.88
C LYS A 248 -31.45 13.15 -19.86
N GLY A 249 -30.83 14.12 -19.19
CA GLY A 249 -31.61 15.05 -18.37
C GLY A 249 -30.88 15.95 -17.38
N SER A 250 -29.68 15.62 -16.89
CA SER A 250 -29.05 16.41 -15.82
C SER A 250 -27.68 16.95 -16.24
N LYS A 251 -27.64 18.27 -16.50
CA LYS A 251 -26.41 19.05 -16.59
C LYS A 251 -25.73 19.02 -15.21
N LEU A 252 -24.61 18.30 -15.09
CA LEU A 252 -23.68 18.46 -13.98
C LEU A 252 -22.63 19.50 -14.39
N THR A 253 -22.77 20.72 -13.90
CA THR A 253 -21.73 21.74 -14.01
C THR A 253 -20.78 21.66 -12.82
N CYS A 254 -19.49 21.69 -13.14
CA CYS A 254 -18.36 21.63 -12.23
C CYS A 254 -18.17 22.99 -11.54
N HIS A 255 -19.02 23.36 -10.59
CA HIS A 255 -18.79 24.57 -9.79
C HIS A 255 -19.15 24.35 -8.33
N THR A 256 -18.12 24.22 -7.48
CA THR A 256 -18.01 24.84 -6.14
C THR A 256 -16.72 24.37 -5.45
N LEU A 257 -15.59 24.82 -6.00
CA LEU A 257 -14.37 25.07 -5.23
C LEU A 257 -14.09 26.57 -5.33
N SER A 258 -15.01 27.39 -4.81
CA SER A 258 -14.74 28.81 -4.59
C SER A 258 -13.98 28.96 -3.27
N ARG A 259 -12.68 29.26 -3.40
CA ARG A 259 -11.88 29.86 -2.34
C ARG A 259 -12.56 31.15 -1.89
N SER A 260 -12.99 31.23 -0.63
CA SER A 260 -13.29 32.52 0.00
C SER A 260 -11.98 33.25 0.26
N LYS A 261 -11.82 34.44 -0.35
CA LYS A 261 -10.83 35.44 0.06
C LYS A 261 -11.27 36.05 1.41
N PRO A 262 -10.33 36.51 2.25
CA PRO A 262 -10.68 37.33 3.40
C PRO A 262 -11.00 38.75 2.90
N GLU A 263 -12.14 39.28 3.29
CA GLU A 263 -12.44 40.71 3.20
C GLU A 263 -11.93 41.43 4.45
N GLN A 264 -11.71 42.73 4.26
CA GLN A 264 -10.92 43.67 5.08
C GLN A 264 -11.42 43.85 6.51
#